data_AF-A0A395W5V5-F1
#
_entry.id   AF-A0A395W5V5-F1
#
_cell.length_a   1.000
_cell.length_b   1.000
_cell.length_c   1.000
_cell.angle_alpha   90.00
_cell.angle_beta   90.00
_cell.angle_gamma   90.00
#
_symmetry.space_group_name_H-M   'P 1'
#
loop_
_entity.id
_entity.type
_entity.pdbx_description
1 polymer ?
#
loop_
_entity_poly.entity_id
_entity_poly.type
_entity_poly.pdbx_seq_one_letter_code
_entity_poly.pdbx_strand_id
1 'polypeptide(L)'
;MSFNLMTVFKNSDLKKVGQTAENIISLAFKTNNKTGAKIARAVMDNGTTLIKTVTATGTVLESVIKLPEIRSVAERNSVIADLAKNKMTQEQIAAMLDISQATVSNVLRNSKK
;
A
#
# COMPACT_ATOMS: atom_id res chain seq x y z
N MET A 1 -10.52 -9.60 20.90
CA MET A 1 -11.30 -9.62 19.65
C MET A 1 -10.34 -9.75 18.48
N SER A 2 -10.36 -10.90 17.81
CA SER A 2 -9.55 -11.18 16.63
C SER A 2 -10.07 -10.36 15.44
N PHE A 3 -9.30 -9.36 15.01
CA PHE A 3 -9.58 -8.62 13.78
C PHE A 3 -9.23 -9.52 12.59
N ASN A 4 -10.25 -10.15 12.01
CA ASN A 4 -10.14 -11.01 10.85
C ASN A 4 -9.91 -10.13 9.59
N LEU A 5 -9.02 -10.56 8.68
CA LEU A 5 -8.64 -9.79 7.47
C LEU A 5 -9.84 -9.31 6.62
N MET A 6 -10.96 -10.04 6.69
CA MET A 6 -12.24 -9.72 6.03
C MET A 6 -12.95 -8.47 6.56
N THR A 7 -12.43 -7.80 7.60
CA THR A 7 -13.05 -6.60 8.17
C THR A 7 -12.51 -5.28 7.63
N VAL A 8 -11.40 -5.29 6.88
CA VAL A 8 -10.74 -4.04 6.45
C VAL A 8 -11.21 -3.57 5.07
N PHE A 9 -11.35 -4.48 4.11
CA PHE A 9 -11.99 -4.19 2.82
C PHE A 9 -13.40 -4.75 2.82
N LYS A 10 -14.41 -3.89 2.68
CA LYS A 10 -15.79 -4.32 2.47
C LYS A 10 -16.02 -4.53 0.97
N ASN A 11 -16.97 -5.39 0.60
CA ASN A 11 -17.42 -5.52 -0.80
C ASN A 11 -17.82 -4.18 -1.43
N SER A 12 -18.28 -3.22 -0.61
CA SER A 12 -18.59 -1.85 -1.03
C SER A 12 -17.35 -1.08 -1.51
N ASP A 13 -16.19 -1.31 -0.91
CA ASP A 13 -14.93 -0.65 -1.27
C ASP A 13 -14.42 -1.18 -2.63
N LEU A 14 -14.62 -2.47 -2.89
CA LEU A 14 -14.28 -3.12 -4.16
C LEU A 14 -15.21 -2.67 -5.29
N LYS A 15 -16.52 -2.56 -5.03
CA LYS A 15 -17.50 -2.03 -5.99
C LYS A 15 -17.24 -0.57 -6.38
N LYS A 16 -16.73 0.27 -5.47
CA LYS A 16 -16.38 1.68 -5.76
C LYS A 16 -15.29 1.82 -6.81
N VAL A 17 -14.39 0.85 -6.90
CA VAL A 17 -13.35 0.81 -7.93
C VAL A 17 -13.70 -0.10 -9.10
N GLY A 18 -14.97 -0.48 -9.22
CA GLY A 18 -15.50 -1.27 -10.34
C GLY A 18 -14.96 -2.69 -10.39
N GLN A 19 -14.56 -3.25 -9.25
CA GLN A 19 -13.85 -4.53 -9.20
C GLN A 19 -14.47 -5.49 -8.17
N THR A 20 -14.19 -6.78 -8.33
CA THR A 20 -14.67 -7.85 -7.45
C THR A 20 -13.54 -8.47 -6.64
N ALA A 21 -13.88 -9.13 -5.53
CA ALA A 21 -12.90 -9.82 -4.68
C ALA A 21 -12.11 -10.90 -5.44
N GLU A 22 -12.66 -11.41 -6.54
CA GLU A 22 -12.03 -12.38 -7.44
C GLU A 22 -10.85 -11.81 -8.23
N ASN A 23 -10.82 -10.49 -8.46
CA ASN A 23 -9.75 -9.83 -9.19
C ASN A 23 -8.54 -9.51 -8.31
N ILE A 24 -8.59 -9.83 -7.02
CA ILE A 24 -7.50 -9.58 -6.09
C ILE A 24 -6.44 -10.66 -6.26
N ILE A 25 -5.25 -10.26 -6.73
CA ILE A 25 -4.09 -11.16 -6.83
C ILE A 25 -3.30 -11.23 -5.51
N SER A 26 -3.30 -10.14 -4.74
CA SER A 26 -2.54 -10.09 -3.49
C SER A 26 -3.21 -9.17 -2.48
N LEU A 27 -3.27 -9.63 -1.23
CA LEU A 27 -3.66 -8.83 -0.08
C LEU A 27 -2.49 -8.76 0.90
N ALA A 28 -2.17 -7.56 1.37
CA ALA A 28 -1.21 -7.37 2.45
C ALA A 28 -1.85 -6.53 3.56
N PHE A 29 -1.61 -6.93 4.81
CA PHE A 29 -2.08 -6.21 5.98
C PHE A 29 -0.90 -5.92 6.91
N LYS A 30 -0.74 -4.66 7.27
CA LYS A 30 0.34 -4.19 8.13
C LYS A 30 -0.21 -3.27 9.19
N THR A 31 0.08 -3.58 10.45
CA THR A 31 -0.19 -2.66 11.56
C THR A 31 1.07 -1.90 11.89
N ASN A 32 0.97 -0.57 11.96
CA ASN A 32 2.04 0.27 12.46
C ASN A 32 1.99 0.27 13.98
N ASN A 33 2.90 -0.47 14.61
CA ASN A 33 2.96 -0.61 16.07
C ASN A 33 3.30 0.70 16.79
N LYS A 34 3.84 1.72 16.10
CA LYS A 34 4.13 3.03 16.70
C LYS A 34 2.91 3.95 16.74
N THR A 35 2.08 3.93 15.71
CA THR A 35 0.92 4.84 15.58
C THR A 35 -0.42 4.16 15.83
N GLY A 36 -0.43 2.83 15.95
CA GLY A 36 -1.66 2.01 15.99
C GLY A 36 -2.42 1.99 14.66
N ALA A 37 -1.90 2.61 13.59
CA ALA A 37 -2.56 2.66 12.30
C ALA A 37 -2.54 1.27 11.62
N LYS A 38 -3.68 0.85 11.09
CA LYS A 38 -3.86 -0.40 10.36
C LYS A 38 -3.89 -0.08 8.87
N ILE A 39 -2.99 -0.68 8.11
CA ILE A 39 -2.88 -0.45 6.67
C ILE A 39 -3.20 -1.76 5.97
N ALA A 40 -4.19 -1.74 5.09
CA ALA A 40 -4.52 -2.83 4.19
C ALA A 40 -4.24 -2.43 2.76
N ARG A 41 -3.67 -3.36 2.00
CA ARG A 41 -3.34 -3.24 0.59
C ARG A 41 -4.02 -4.38 -0.16
N ALA A 42 -4.70 -4.06 -1.25
CA ALA A 42 -5.22 -5.04 -2.20
C ALA A 42 -4.67 -4.72 -3.59
N VAL A 43 -3.99 -5.67 -4.20
CA VAL A 43 -3.50 -5.60 -5.58
C VAL A 43 -4.44 -6.36 -6.47
N MET A 44 -4.82 -5.75 -7.58
CA MET A 44 -5.75 -6.29 -8.55
C MET A 44 -5.02 -6.75 -9.81
N ASP A 45 -5.59 -7.73 -10.50
CA ASP A 45 -5.12 -8.31 -11.77
C ASP A 45 -4.71 -7.28 -12.83
N ASN A 46 -5.40 -6.15 -12.87
CA ASN A 46 -5.15 -5.06 -13.82
C ASN A 46 -4.04 -4.07 -13.38
N GLY A 47 -3.28 -4.39 -12.33
CA GLY A 47 -2.21 -3.55 -11.79
C GLY A 47 -2.68 -2.41 -10.88
N THR A 48 -3.99 -2.29 -10.64
CA THR A 48 -4.52 -1.33 -9.66
C THR A 48 -4.22 -1.81 -8.25
N THR A 49 -3.78 -0.90 -7.39
CA THR A 49 -3.58 -1.17 -5.96
C THR A 49 -4.46 -0.25 -5.13
N LEU A 50 -5.29 -0.84 -4.28
CA LEU A 50 -6.08 -0.17 -3.28
C LEU A 50 -5.31 -0.16 -1.96
N ILE A 51 -5.22 1.00 -1.33
CA ILE A 51 -4.64 1.14 0.00
C ILE A 51 -5.68 1.77 0.90
N LYS A 52 -5.99 1.09 1.99
CA LYS A 52 -6.89 1.56 3.05
C LYS A 52 -6.13 1.63 4.35
N THR A 53 -5.94 2.85 4.85
CA THR A 53 -5.30 3.10 6.14
C THR A 53 -6.34 3.55 7.15
N VAL A 54 -6.47 2.83 8.26
CA VAL A 54 -7.33 3.18 9.39
C VAL A 54 -6.43 3.63 10.53
N THR A 55 -6.51 4.89 10.92
CA THR A 55 -5.73 5.41 12.06
C THR A 55 -6.27 4.88 13.39
N ALA A 56 -5.49 5.01 14.47
CA ALA A 56 -5.93 4.62 15.81
C ALA A 56 -7.18 5.38 16.29
N THR A 57 -7.39 6.60 15.78
CA THR A 57 -8.59 7.43 16.05
C THR A 57 -9.80 7.04 15.20
N GLY A 58 -9.67 6.05 14.30
CA GLY A 58 -10.73 5.58 13.42
C GLY A 58 -10.88 6.34 12.10
N THR A 59 -9.98 7.28 11.79
CA THR A 59 -9.97 7.98 10.49
C THR A 59 -9.57 7.01 9.39
N VAL A 60 -10.37 6.95 8.33
CA VAL A 60 -10.14 6.06 7.18
C VAL A 60 -9.61 6.89 6.02
N LEU A 61 -8.40 6.55 5.56
CA LEU A 61 -7.76 7.07 4.37
C LEU A 61 -7.81 6.01 3.29
N GLU A 62 -8.55 6.27 2.21
CA GLU A 62 -8.64 5.40 1.04
C GLU A 62 -7.85 6.03 -0.11
N SER A 63 -6.97 5.27 -0.74
CA SER A 63 -6.23 5.69 -1.92
C SER A 63 -6.25 4.59 -2.97
N VAL A 64 -6.53 4.98 -4.21
CA VAL A 64 -6.51 4.10 -5.39
C VAL A 64 -5.31 4.52 -6.22
N ILE A 65 -4.34 3.63 -6.38
CA ILE A 65 -3.12 3.93 -7.11
C ILE A 65 -2.89 2.86 -8.15
N LYS A 66 -2.73 3.28 -9.40
CA LYS A 66 -2.33 2.38 -10.48
C LYS A 66 -0.82 2.28 -10.49
N LEU A 67 -0.30 1.12 -10.10
CA LEU A 67 1.13 0.84 -10.15
C LEU A 67 1.48 0.23 -11.50
N PRO A 68 2.60 0.62 -12.11
CA PRO A 68 3.17 -0.13 -13.23
C PRO A 68 3.58 -1.52 -12.73
N GLU A 69 3.55 -2.50 -13.63
CA GLU A 69 4.03 -3.85 -13.34
C GLU A 69 5.53 -3.79 -13.02
N ILE A 70 5.91 -4.08 -11.77
CA ILE A 70 7.30 -4.06 -11.33
C ILE A 70 7.94 -5.40 -11.72
N ARG A 71 8.81 -5.40 -12.73
CA ARG A 71 9.49 -6.60 -13.23
C ARG A 71 10.92 -6.71 -12.70
N SER A 72 11.46 -5.63 -12.14
CA SER A 72 12.84 -5.56 -11.64
C SER A 72 12.99 -4.73 -10.37
N VAL A 73 14.10 -4.97 -9.65
CA VAL A 73 14.48 -4.16 -8.47
C VAL A 73 14.75 -2.70 -8.85
N ALA A 74 15.26 -2.45 -10.07
CA ALA A 74 15.51 -1.11 -10.56
C ALA A 74 14.19 -0.32 -10.75
N GLU A 75 13.18 -0.93 -11.38
CA GLU A 75 11.86 -0.32 -11.53
C GLU A 75 11.20 -0.06 -10.18
N ARG A 76 11.32 -1.00 -9.23
CA ARG A 76 10.85 -0.80 -7.86
C ARG A 76 11.49 0.43 -7.23
N ASN A 77 12.80 0.61 -7.40
CA ASN A 77 13.52 1.73 -6.82
C ASN A 77 13.12 3.06 -7.46
N SER A 78 12.91 3.08 -8.78
CA SER A 78 12.39 4.25 -9.48
C SER A 78 10.98 4.62 -9.00
N VAL A 79 10.10 3.63 -8.82
CA VAL A 79 8.76 3.85 -8.25
C VAL A 79 8.85 4.39 -6.83
N ILE A 80 9.74 3.87 -5.98
CA ILE A 80 9.96 4.40 -4.62
C ILE A 80 10.38 5.87 -4.67
N ALA A 81 11.33 6.22 -5.54
CA ALA A 81 11.82 7.58 -5.67
C ALA A 81 10.73 8.53 -6.20
N ASP A 82 9.93 8.08 -7.17
CA ASP A 82 8.83 8.86 -7.74
C ASP A 82 7.71 9.12 -6.72
N LEU A 83 7.27 8.09 -5.99
CA LEU A 83 6.27 8.24 -4.93
C LEU A 83 6.74 9.18 -3.81
N ALA A 84 8.03 9.13 -3.46
CA ALA A 84 8.62 10.05 -2.48
C ALA A 84 8.67 11.50 -2.99
N LYS A 85 8.94 11.72 -4.28
CA LYS A 85 8.85 13.06 -4.91
C LYS A 85 7.41 13.59 -4.89
N ASN A 86 6.43 12.71 -5.01
CA ASN A 86 5.00 13.01 -4.88
C ASN A 86 4.50 13.18 -3.42
N LYS A 87 5.41 13.49 -2.48
CA LYS A 87 5.12 13.77 -1.06
C LYS A 87 4.54 12.60 -0.26
N MET A 88 4.66 11.36 -0.74
CA MET A 88 4.31 10.19 0.08
C MET A 88 5.39 9.91 1.13
N THR A 89 4.97 9.51 2.33
CA THR A 89 5.91 9.15 3.40
C THR A 89 6.55 7.79 3.15
N GLN A 90 7.70 7.54 3.78
CA GLN A 90 8.40 6.26 3.64
C GLN A 90 7.56 5.09 4.15
N GLU A 91 6.75 5.30 5.19
CA GLU A 91 5.83 4.31 5.73
C GLU A 91 4.71 3.99 4.74
N GLN A 92 4.17 5.01 4.07
CA GLN A 92 3.13 4.83 3.05
C GLN A 92 3.67 4.04 1.86
N ILE A 93 4.86 4.40 1.37
CA ILE A 93 5.53 3.68 0.27
C ILE A 93 5.86 2.24 0.68
N ALA A 94 6.34 2.04 1.90
CA ALA A 94 6.66 0.72 2.41
C ALA A 94 5.42 -0.17 2.52
N ALA A 95 4.30 0.37 2.95
CA ALA A 95 3.04 -0.36 2.98
C ALA A 95 2.48 -0.61 1.58
N MET A 96 2.63 0.34 0.67
CA MET A 96 2.16 0.27 -0.72
C MET A 96 2.90 -0.79 -1.55
N LEU A 97 4.20 -0.93 -1.33
CA LEU A 97 5.04 -1.87 -2.07
C LEU A 97 5.27 -3.18 -1.30
N ASP A 98 4.63 -3.35 -0.14
CA ASP A 98 4.77 -4.50 0.76
C ASP A 98 6.22 -4.82 1.15
N ILE A 99 6.95 -3.79 1.58
CA ILE A 99 8.38 -3.86 1.88
C ILE A 99 8.68 -3.22 3.23
N SER A 100 9.90 -3.43 3.72
CA SER A 100 10.34 -2.77 4.95
C SER A 100 10.58 -1.27 4.71
N GLN A 101 10.25 -0.43 5.70
CA GLN A 101 10.56 1.00 5.64
C GLN A 101 12.07 1.25 5.59
N ALA A 102 12.89 0.36 6.20
CA ALA A 102 14.33 0.39 6.06
C ALA A 102 14.79 0.21 4.60
N THR A 103 14.13 -0.66 3.83
CA THR A 103 14.43 -0.81 2.40
C THR A 103 14.08 0.45 1.62
N VAL A 104 12.94 1.09 1.90
CA VAL A 104 12.58 2.38 1.31
C VAL A 104 13.62 3.45 1.63
N SER A 105 14.02 3.54 2.90
CA SER A 105 15.05 4.49 3.35
C SER A 105 16.39 4.29 2.62
N ASN A 106 16.84 3.04 2.48
CA ASN A 106 18.07 2.71 1.74
C ASN A 106 18.00 3.13 0.27
N VAL A 107 16.88 2.89 -0.39
CA VAL A 107 16.67 3.28 -1.79
C VAL A 107 16.70 4.81 -1.94
N LEU A 108 15.99 5.53 -1.06
CA LEU A 108 15.95 6.99 -1.10
C LEU A 108 17.30 7.63 -0.76
N ARG A 109 18.08 7.01 0.11
CA ARG A 109 19.45 7.43 0.43
C ARG A 109 20.40 7.23 -0.75
N ASN A 110 20.30 6.12 -1.46
CA ASN A 110 21.12 5.84 -2.63
C ASN A 110 20.72 6.68 -3.85
N SER A 111 19.44 7.05 -3.98
CA SER A 111 18.96 7.91 -5.07
C SER A 111 19.37 9.39 -4.95
N LYS A 112 19.87 9.82 -3.77
CA LYS A 112 20.35 11.20 -3.51
C LYS A 112 21.87 11.34 -3.68
N LYS A 113 22.58 10.24 -3.95
CA LYS A 113 24.02 10.21 -4.15
C LYS A 113 24.34 10.35 -5.63
#